data_AF-A0A4Y2JUT4-F1
#
_entry.id   AF-A0A4Y2JUT4-F1
#
_cell.length_a   1.000
_cell.length_b   1.000
_cell.length_c   1.000
_cell.angle_alpha   90.00
_cell.angle_beta   90.00
_cell.angle_gamma   90.00
#
_symmetry.space_group_name_H-M   'P 1'
#
loop_
_entity.id
_entity.type
_entity.pdbx_description
1 polymer ?
#
loop_
_entity_poly.entity_id
_entity_poly.type
_entity_poly.pdbx_seq_one_letter_code
_entity_poly.pdbx_strand_id
1 'polypeptide(L)'
;MGIDWPPYSPDLNPCDSFLWGYIKDKVYAGNPQRFEDLKAAIQTVIEITETSTLQRVMQNFALRLRHIISIDGRHIEHVIN
;
A
#
# COMPACT_ATOMS: atom_id res chain seq x y z
N MET A 1 13.50 14.19 11.86
CA MET A 1 13.48 14.69 10.47
C MET A 1 12.36 13.97 9.76
N GLY A 2 11.29 14.68 9.41
CA GLY A 2 10.23 14.13 8.56
C GLY A 2 10.68 14.14 7.11
N ILE A 3 10.22 13.18 6.33
CA ILE A 3 10.36 13.23 4.88
C ILE A 3 9.36 14.29 4.39
N ASP A 4 9.83 15.30 3.66
CA ASP A 4 8.95 16.28 3.03
C ASP A 4 8.13 15.58 1.95
N TRP A 5 6.84 15.39 2.22
CA TRP A 5 5.91 14.71 1.32
C TRP A 5 5.15 15.73 0.47
N PRO A 6 5.07 15.54 -0.86
CA PRO A 6 4.31 16.45 -1.71
C PRO A 6 2.81 16.41 -1.36
N PRO A 7 2.11 17.57 -1.38
CA PRO A 7 0.68 17.60 -1.12
C PRO A 7 -0.09 16.83 -2.20
N TYR A 8 -1.16 16.15 -1.81
CA TYR A 8 -2.07 15.41 -2.70
C TYR A 8 -1.47 14.22 -3.48
N SER A 9 -0.47 13.53 -2.93
CA SER A 9 0.13 12.33 -3.57
C SER A 9 -0.16 11.01 -2.82
N PRO A 10 -1.42 10.53 -2.79
CA PRO A 10 -1.74 9.21 -2.25
C PRO A 10 -1.16 8.07 -3.10
N ASP A 11 -0.97 8.31 -4.40
CA ASP A 11 -0.32 7.44 -5.39
C ASP A 11 1.15 7.13 -5.07
N LEU A 12 1.77 8.02 -4.28
CA LEU A 12 3.11 7.83 -3.76
C LEU A 12 3.14 7.07 -2.43
N ASN A 13 2.05 7.03 -1.66
CA ASN A 13 2.10 6.38 -0.35
C ASN A 13 2.09 4.86 -0.57
N PRO A 14 3.14 4.10 -0.18
CA PRO A 14 3.18 2.66 -0.39
C PRO A 14 2.04 1.93 0.32
N CYS A 15 1.58 2.49 1.45
CA CYS A 15 0.45 1.94 2.19
C CYS A 15 -0.87 2.13 1.44
N ASP A 16 -1.15 3.34 0.94
CA ASP A 16 -2.42 3.65 0.27
C ASP A 16 -2.47 3.09 -1.15
N SER A 17 -1.34 3.05 -1.86
CA SER A 17 -1.24 2.58 -3.25
C SER A 17 -1.37 1.06 -3.41
N PHE A 18 -1.07 0.27 -2.36
CA PHE A 18 -1.14 -1.19 -2.44
C PHE A 18 -1.54 -1.86 -1.12
N LEU A 19 -0.78 -1.64 -0.05
CA LEU A 19 -0.87 -2.48 1.16
C LEU A 19 -2.27 -2.45 1.78
N TRP A 20 -2.92 -1.29 1.80
CA TRP A 20 -4.27 -1.14 2.32
C TRP A 20 -5.30 -1.93 1.50
N GLY A 21 -5.20 -1.90 0.17
CA GLY A 21 -6.05 -2.73 -0.71
C GLY A 21 -5.84 -4.22 -0.45
N TYR A 22 -4.57 -4.64 -0.40
CA TYR A 22 -4.19 -6.03 -0.13
C TYR A 22 -4.74 -6.55 1.22
N ILE A 23 -4.56 -5.78 2.31
CA ILE A 23 -5.04 -6.16 3.64
C ILE A 23 -6.57 -6.25 3.62
N LYS A 24 -7.24 -5.26 3.03
CA LYS A 24 -8.71 -5.21 2.93
C LYS A 24 -9.25 -6.45 2.23
N ASP A 25 -8.70 -6.81 1.08
CA ASP A 25 -9.15 -7.98 0.31
C ASP A 25 -9.04 -9.28 1.13
N LYS A 26 -7.93 -9.44 1.88
CA LYS A 26 -7.70 -10.61 2.74
C LYS A 26 -8.60 -10.64 3.97
N VAL A 27 -8.79 -9.49 4.62
CA VAL A 27 -9.64 -9.36 5.81
C VAL A 27 -11.10 -9.65 5.47
N TYR A 28 -11.62 -9.04 4.40
CA TYR A 28 -13.03 -9.20 4.02
C TYR A 28 -13.34 -10.54 3.35
N ALA A 29 -12.33 -11.27 2.84
CA ALA A 29 -12.53 -12.66 2.39
C ALA A 29 -13.03 -13.58 3.52
N GLY A 30 -12.70 -13.28 4.78
CA GLY A 30 -13.20 -14.00 5.96
C GLY A 30 -14.61 -13.60 6.41
N ASN A 31 -15.22 -12.59 5.77
CA ASN A 31 -16.54 -12.05 6.09
C ASN A 31 -16.80 -11.81 7.60
N PRO A 32 -15.95 -11.02 8.28
CA PRO A 32 -16.09 -10.76 9.72
C PRO A 32 -17.43 -10.07 10.01
N GLN A 33 -18.19 -10.59 10.98
CA GLN A 33 -19.54 -10.09 11.32
C GLN A 33 -19.55 -9.15 12.53
N ARG A 34 -18.48 -9.17 13.33
CA ARG A 34 -18.35 -8.36 14.54
C ARG A 34 -17.06 -7.55 14.52
N PHE A 35 -17.05 -6.50 15.32
CA PHE A 35 -15.89 -5.65 15.50
C PHE A 35 -14.64 -6.43 15.95
N GLU A 36 -14.81 -7.37 16.89
CA GLU A 36 -13.69 -8.19 17.38
C GLU A 36 -13.16 -9.14 16.30
N ASP A 37 -14.05 -9.73 15.49
CA ASP A 37 -13.66 -10.60 14.37
C ASP A 37 -12.85 -9.81 13.34
N LEU A 38 -13.28 -8.58 13.05
CA LEU A 38 -12.58 -7.67 12.14
C LEU A 38 -11.19 -7.31 12.67
N LYS A 39 -11.08 -6.98 13.96
CA LYS A 39 -9.80 -6.65 14.60
C LYS A 39 -8.83 -7.84 14.58
N ALA A 40 -9.32 -9.02 14.94
CA ALA A 40 -8.53 -10.25 14.90
C ALA A 40 -8.07 -10.57 13.46
N ALA A 41 -8.97 -10.46 12.48
CA ALA A 41 -8.63 -10.69 11.07
C ALA A 41 -7.55 -9.73 10.56
N ILE A 42 -7.62 -8.44 10.91
CA ILE A 42 -6.59 -7.45 10.56
C ILE A 42 -5.23 -7.85 11.18
N GLN A 43 -5.20 -8.21 12.46
CA GLN A 43 -3.98 -8.63 13.14
C GLN A 43 -3.37 -9.87 12.48
N THR A 44 -4.19 -10.90 12.24
CA THR A 44 -3.74 -12.12 11.57
C THR A 44 -3.18 -11.83 10.18
N VAL A 45 -3.88 -11.04 9.36
CA VAL A 45 -3.41 -10.71 8.00
C VAL A 45 -2.07 -9.97 8.05
N ILE A 46 -1.88 -9.05 8.99
CA ILE A 46 -0.60 -8.34 9.17
C ILE A 46 0.50 -9.32 9.59
N GLU A 47 0.25 -10.20 10.56
CA GLU A 47 1.23 -11.17 11.06
C GLU A 47 1.67 -12.17 10.00
N ILE A 48 0.76 -12.64 9.15
CA ILE A 48 1.07 -13.60 8.08
C ILE A 48 1.58 -12.92 6.80
N THR A 49 1.56 -11.59 6.71
CA THR A 49 2.05 -10.88 5.53
C THR A 49 3.56 -11.09 5.42
N GLU A 50 3.97 -11.80 4.37
CA GLU A 50 5.37 -12.08 4.14
C GLU A 50 6.20 -10.80 3.96
N THR A 51 7.42 -10.79 4.50
CA THR A 51 8.42 -9.75 4.24
C THR A 51 8.67 -9.55 2.75
N SER A 52 8.55 -10.61 1.94
CA SER A 52 8.65 -10.56 0.47
C SER A 52 7.63 -9.60 -0.16
N THR A 53 6.41 -9.57 0.39
CA THR A 53 5.35 -8.66 -0.05
C THR A 53 5.70 -7.22 0.27
N LEU A 54 6.18 -6.96 1.49
CA LEU A 54 6.61 -5.62 1.90
C LEU A 54 7.80 -5.12 1.08
N GLN A 55 8.75 -6.01 0.76
CA GLN A 55 9.86 -5.69 -0.13
C GLN A 55 9.38 -5.29 -1.53
N ARG A 56 8.42 -6.02 -2.11
CA ARG A 56 7.80 -5.66 -3.40
C ARG A 56 7.10 -4.31 -3.35
N VAL A 57 6.40 -4.00 -2.26
CA VAL A 57 5.76 -2.69 -2.05
C VAL A 57 6.81 -1.56 -2.09
N MET A 58 7.91 -1.73 -1.36
CA MET A 58 8.99 -0.74 -1.34
C MET A 58 9.73 -0.62 -2.68
N GLN A 59 9.92 -1.72 -3.40
CA GLN A 59 10.49 -1.70 -4.76
C GLN A 59 9.59 -0.94 -5.75
N ASN A 60 8.28 -1.19 -5.70
CA ASN A 60 7.31 -0.47 -6.51
C ASN A 60 7.28 1.03 -6.17
N PHE A 61 7.37 1.39 -4.90
CA PHE A 61 7.50 2.78 -4.48
C PHE A 61 8.75 3.45 -5.07
N ALA A 62 9.91 2.80 -5.00
CA ALA A 62 11.15 3.32 -5.60
C ALA A 62 11.06 3.43 -7.13
N LEU A 63 10.33 2.54 -7.79
CA LEU A 63 10.05 2.63 -9.24
C LEU A 63 9.14 3.82 -9.56
N ARG A 64 8.07 4.02 -8.79
CA ARG A 64 7.15 5.17 -8.94
C ARG A 64 7.89 6.49 -8.77
N LEU A 65 8.70 6.63 -7.72
CA LEU A 65 9.52 7.83 -7.50
C LEU A 65 10.44 8.14 -8.69
N ARG A 66 11.14 7.13 -9.22
CA ARG A 66 11.99 7.30 -10.41
C ARG A 66 11.18 7.75 -11.62
N HIS A 67 9.99 7.19 -11.80
CA HIS A 67 9.10 7.59 -12.90
C HIS A 67 8.64 9.05 -12.75
N ILE A 68 8.22 9.48 -11.55
CA ILE A 68 7.83 10.87 -11.28
C ILE A 68 8.96 11.84 -11.62
N ILE A 69 10.19 11.52 -11.20
CA ILE A 69 11.36 12.34 -11.51
C ILE A 69 11.56 12.44 -13.03
N SER A 70 11.39 11.35 -13.77
CA SER A 70 11.55 11.35 -15.24
C SER A 70 10.47 12.13 -15.99
N ILE A 71 9.32 12.41 -15.36
CA ILE A 71 8.22 13.18 -15.97
C ILE A 71 8.05 14.57 -15.31
N ASP A 72 9.11 15.08 -14.67
CA ASP A 72 9.16 16.40 -14.03
C ASP A 72 8.06 16.62 -12.99
N GLY A 73 7.72 15.60 -12.21
CA GLY A 73 6.71 15.75 -11.16
C GLY A 73 5.26 15.69 -11.65
N ARG A 74 5.01 15.37 -12.93
CA ARG A 74 3.65 15.17 -13.46
C ARG A 74 2.99 13.93 -12.84
N HIS A 75 1.67 13.87 -12.94
CA HIS A 75 0.87 12.78 -12.38
C HIS A 75 1.13 11.45 -13.12
N ILE A 76 1.15 10.35 -12.36
CA ILE A 76 1.23 8.99 -12.89
C ILE A 76 -0.17 8.37 -12.84
N GLU A 77 -0.74 8.05 -14.00
CA GLU A 77 -1.91 7.17 -14.05
C GLU A 77 -1.53 5.75 -13.64
N HIS A 78 -2.46 5.02 -13.03
CA HIS A 78 -2.26 3.66 -12.51
C HIS A 78 -1.46 2.80 -13.50
N VAL A 79 -0.18 2.55 -13.20
CA VAL A 79 0.61 1.53 -13.91
C VAL A 79 0.01 0.20 -13.49
N ILE A 80 -0.94 -0.30 -14.28
CA ILE A 80 -1.43 -1.66 -14.18
C ILE A 80 -0.24 -2.56 -14.56
N ASN A 81 0.23 -3.33 -13.59
CA ASN A 81 1.06 -4.50 -13.83
C ASN A 81 0.17 -5.74 -13.76
#